data_AF-A0A517YBE8-F1
#
_entry.id   AF-A0A517YBE8-F1
#
_cell.length_a   1.000
_cell.length_b   1.000
_cell.length_c   1.000
_cell.angle_alpha   90.00
_cell.angle_beta   90.00
_cell.angle_gamma   90.00
#
_symmetry.space_group_name_H-M   'P 1'
#
loop_
_entity.id
_entity.type
_entity.pdbx_description
1 polymer ?
#
loop_
_entity_poly.entity_id
_entity_poly.type
_entity_poly.pdbx_seq_one_letter_code
_entity_poly.pdbx_strand_id
1 'polypeptide(L)'
;MNDQESLLEHASTIAFEKLKVAGGEISLLDEPFRTVALVFSAQGVIDNGGLNYFFESDWPGNPSYSLFADAYRRIGSVDAANAIQDAATSFGISFPERDSKLRNEFMEKQFGADGAWEVQWDDAVCGDERVWSNLEKWIRSNTGNTFK
;
A
#
# COMPACT_ATOMS: atom_id res chain seq x y z
N MET A 1 1.37 24.03 -10.32
CA MET A 1 1.28 22.98 -9.29
C MET A 1 -0.13 23.02 -8.75
N ASN A 2 -0.90 21.95 -8.87
CA ASN A 2 -2.30 21.93 -8.44
C ASN A 2 -2.34 21.82 -6.90
N ASP A 3 -3.29 22.47 -6.22
CA ASP A 3 -3.33 22.52 -4.74
C ASP A 3 -3.40 21.13 -4.08
N GLN A 4 -3.97 20.15 -4.79
CA GLN A 4 -4.03 18.73 -4.41
C GLN A 4 -2.66 18.07 -4.40
N GLU A 5 -1.90 18.24 -5.48
CA GLU A 5 -0.56 17.66 -5.66
C GLU A 5 0.39 18.18 -4.58
N SER A 6 0.26 19.49 -4.27
CA SER A 6 1.01 20.13 -3.19
C SER A 6 0.71 19.56 -1.80
N LEU A 7 -0.55 19.22 -1.51
CA LEU A 7 -0.92 18.68 -0.20
C LEU A 7 -0.41 17.24 -0.03
N LEU A 8 -0.60 16.39 -1.04
CA LEU A 8 -0.18 14.99 -0.98
C LEU A 8 1.35 14.87 -0.89
N GLU A 9 2.09 15.68 -1.66
CA GLU A 9 3.55 15.72 -1.62
C GLU A 9 4.08 16.22 -0.26
N HIS A 10 3.45 17.26 0.30
CA HIS A 10 3.84 17.76 1.61
C HIS A 10 3.55 16.76 2.73
N ALA A 11 2.36 16.15 2.70
CA ALA A 11 1.96 15.15 3.69
C ALA A 11 2.84 13.90 3.63
N SER A 12 3.19 13.43 2.43
CA SER A 12 4.07 12.27 2.25
C SER A 12 5.48 12.57 2.73
N THR A 13 6.01 13.77 2.45
CA THR A 13 7.31 14.21 2.98
C THR A 13 7.36 14.11 4.49
N ILE A 14 6.38 14.71 5.20
CA ILE A 14 6.32 14.66 6.67
C ILE A 14 6.17 13.22 7.18
N ALA A 15 5.33 12.41 6.53
CA ALA A 15 5.10 11.02 6.92
C ALA A 15 6.39 10.19 6.79
N PHE A 16 7.15 10.35 5.70
CA PHE A 16 8.40 9.63 5.49
C PHE A 16 9.54 10.12 6.38
N GLU A 17 9.60 11.41 6.72
CA GLU A 17 10.52 11.91 7.74
C GLU A 17 10.27 11.26 9.10
N LYS A 18 8.99 11.14 9.51
CA LYS A 18 8.61 10.44 10.74
C LYS A 18 8.93 8.96 10.68
N LEU A 19 8.72 8.32 9.53
CA LEU A 19 9.11 6.93 9.31
C LEU A 19 10.61 6.71 9.44
N LYS A 20 11.41 7.64 8.90
CA LYS A 20 12.86 7.62 9.04
C LYS A 20 13.28 7.76 10.50
N VAL A 21 12.67 8.68 11.26
CA VAL A 21 12.92 8.83 12.71
C VAL A 21 12.52 7.57 13.49
N ALA A 22 11.46 6.89 13.07
CA ALA A 22 11.02 5.61 13.61
C ALA A 22 11.87 4.41 13.16
N GLY A 23 12.95 4.62 12.40
CA GLY A 23 13.84 3.55 11.92
C GLY A 23 13.24 2.66 10.84
N GLY A 24 12.20 3.12 10.14
CA GLY A 24 11.47 2.32 9.14
C GLY A 24 10.32 1.50 9.72
N GLU A 25 10.10 1.52 11.03
CA GLU A 25 9.06 0.75 11.69
C GLU A 25 7.69 1.44 11.57
N ILE A 26 6.92 1.08 10.53
CA ILE A 26 5.64 1.71 10.20
C ILE A 26 4.61 1.64 11.35
N SER A 27 4.68 0.59 12.19
CA SER A 27 3.79 0.43 13.35
C SER A 27 4.04 1.44 14.46
N LEU A 28 5.15 2.18 14.44
CA LEU A 28 5.47 3.22 15.42
C LEU A 28 4.95 4.60 15.02
N LEU A 29 4.43 4.79 13.80
CA LEU A 29 3.86 6.07 13.39
C LEU A 29 2.45 6.21 13.94
N ASP A 30 2.12 7.36 14.52
CA ASP A 30 0.72 7.67 14.81
C ASP A 30 -0.05 8.05 13.54
N GLU A 31 -1.38 7.98 13.61
CA GLU A 31 -2.22 8.62 12.61
C GLU A 31 -2.08 10.15 12.70
N PRO A 32 -2.13 10.87 11.56
CA PRO A 32 -2.42 10.38 10.21
C PRO A 32 -1.21 9.86 9.40
N PHE A 33 0.01 9.99 9.94
CA PHE A 33 1.26 9.75 9.20
C PHE A 33 1.39 8.30 8.75
N ARG A 34 0.92 7.35 9.57
CA ARG A 34 0.91 5.93 9.22
C ARG A 34 0.08 5.64 7.97
N THR A 35 -1.16 6.14 7.91
CA THR A 35 -2.02 5.99 6.72
C THR A 35 -1.35 6.57 5.48
N VAL A 36 -0.81 7.79 5.59
CA VAL A 36 -0.15 8.46 4.46
C VAL A 36 1.04 7.64 3.97
N ALA A 37 1.94 7.22 4.85
CA ALA A 37 3.10 6.43 4.47
C ALA A 37 2.71 5.08 3.84
N LEU A 38 1.72 4.37 4.41
CA LEU A 38 1.24 3.08 3.87
C LEU A 38 0.62 3.23 2.48
N VAL A 39 -0.34 4.15 2.30
CA VAL A 39 -1.03 4.33 1.02
C VAL A 39 -0.06 4.87 -0.04
N PHE A 40 0.74 5.89 0.29
CA PHE A 40 1.61 6.53 -0.68
C PHE A 40 2.70 5.58 -1.18
N SER A 41 3.30 4.79 -0.28
CA SER A 41 4.31 3.80 -0.67
C SER A 41 3.72 2.64 -1.45
N ALA A 42 2.60 2.06 -0.99
CA ALA A 42 1.93 0.97 -1.69
C ALA A 42 1.42 1.38 -3.07
N GLN A 43 0.68 2.49 -3.15
CA GLN A 43 0.10 2.94 -4.42
C GLN A 43 1.20 3.31 -5.42
N GLY A 44 2.32 3.91 -4.97
CA GLY A 44 3.46 4.18 -5.84
C GLY A 44 4.11 2.91 -6.42
N VAL A 45 4.12 1.79 -5.68
CA VAL A 45 4.60 0.50 -6.21
C VAL A 45 3.55 -0.11 -7.14
N ILE A 46 2.28 -0.11 -6.74
CA ILE A 46 1.16 -0.67 -7.50
C ILE A 46 0.99 0.06 -8.84
N ASP A 47 1.07 1.39 -8.88
CA ASP A 47 0.96 2.17 -10.12
C ASP A 47 2.09 1.86 -11.13
N ASN A 48 3.21 1.31 -10.67
CA ASN A 48 4.34 0.95 -11.55
C ASN A 48 4.25 -0.47 -12.13
N GLY A 49 3.46 -1.38 -11.56
CA GLY A 49 3.45 -2.79 -11.99
C GLY A 49 2.37 -3.67 -11.36
N GLY A 50 1.28 -3.07 -10.90
CA GLY A 50 0.15 -3.74 -10.28
C GLY A 50 0.47 -4.39 -8.94
N LEU A 51 -0.43 -5.26 -8.50
CA LEU A 51 -0.27 -6.02 -7.26
C LEU A 51 0.95 -6.98 -7.32
N ASN A 52 1.37 -7.41 -8.50
CA ASN A 52 2.59 -8.23 -8.65
C ASN A 52 3.81 -7.54 -8.06
N TYR A 53 4.06 -6.28 -8.43
CA TYR A 53 5.19 -5.52 -7.90
C TYR A 53 5.05 -5.25 -6.40
N PHE A 54 3.82 -5.03 -5.92
CA PHE A 54 3.55 -4.85 -4.49
C PHE A 54 3.96 -6.08 -3.67
N PHE A 55 3.63 -7.28 -4.16
CA PHE A 55 3.96 -8.52 -3.47
C PHE A 55 5.38 -9.02 -3.77
N GLU A 56 6.03 -8.63 -4.86
CA GLU A 56 7.46 -8.91 -5.05
C GLU A 56 8.34 -8.09 -4.09
N SER A 57 7.84 -6.92 -3.65
CA SER A 57 8.57 -6.01 -2.78
C SER A 57 8.79 -6.57 -1.37
N ASP A 58 10.05 -6.56 -0.92
CA ASP A 58 10.43 -6.77 0.48
C ASP A 58 10.30 -5.45 1.26
N TRP A 59 9.11 -5.23 1.83
CA TRP A 59 8.80 -4.03 2.60
C TRP A 59 9.66 -3.94 3.88
N PRO A 60 10.32 -2.79 4.17
CA PRO A 60 11.07 -2.61 5.40
C PRO A 60 10.23 -2.91 6.65
N GLY A 61 10.75 -3.74 7.54
CA GLY A 61 10.05 -4.17 8.77
C GLY A 61 8.98 -5.26 8.56
N ASN A 62 8.79 -5.76 7.33
CA ASN A 62 7.79 -6.76 6.97
C ASN A 62 6.40 -6.48 7.58
N PRO A 63 5.81 -5.29 7.34
CA PRO A 63 4.47 -4.98 7.80
C PRO A 63 3.47 -5.97 7.23
N SER A 64 2.55 -6.42 8.07
CA SER A 64 1.47 -7.30 7.61
C SER A 64 0.69 -6.64 6.48
N TYR A 65 0.41 -7.41 5.42
CA TYR A 65 -0.33 -6.87 4.27
C TYR A 65 -1.71 -6.33 4.62
N SER A 66 -2.31 -6.81 5.73
CA SER A 66 -3.55 -6.27 6.26
C SER A 66 -3.44 -4.80 6.67
N LEU A 67 -2.25 -4.32 7.09
CA LEU A 67 -2.05 -2.91 7.42
C LEU A 67 -2.26 -2.00 6.20
N PHE A 68 -1.83 -2.44 5.02
CA PHE A 68 -2.07 -1.71 3.78
C PHE A 68 -3.56 -1.73 3.44
N ALA A 69 -4.20 -2.91 3.44
CA ALA A 69 -5.64 -3.02 3.20
C ALA A 69 -6.45 -2.11 4.15
N ASP A 70 -6.11 -2.09 5.43
CA ASP A 70 -6.77 -1.22 6.42
C ASP A 70 -6.54 0.27 6.15
N ALA A 71 -5.36 0.66 5.68
CA ALA A 71 -5.07 2.05 5.30
C ALA A 71 -5.92 2.49 4.09
N TYR A 72 -6.06 1.64 3.07
CA TYR A 72 -6.93 1.91 1.92
C TYR A 72 -8.41 1.98 2.32
N ARG A 73 -8.85 1.09 3.20
CA ARG A 73 -10.21 1.11 3.74
C ARG A 73 -10.48 2.39 4.52
N ARG A 74 -9.49 2.87 5.29
CA ARG A 74 -9.60 4.10 6.09
C ARG A 74 -9.80 5.36 5.25
N ILE A 75 -9.18 5.44 4.07
CA ILE A 75 -9.39 6.57 3.14
C ILE A 75 -10.66 6.43 2.30
N GLY A 76 -11.39 5.30 2.41
CA GLY A 76 -12.61 5.03 1.66
C GLY A 76 -12.40 4.27 0.34
N SER A 77 -11.17 3.82 0.05
CA SER A 77 -10.85 3.01 -1.13
C SER A 77 -11.09 1.52 -0.86
N VAL A 78 -12.36 1.16 -0.65
CA VAL A 78 -12.76 -0.18 -0.20
C VAL A 78 -12.42 -1.27 -1.22
N ASP A 79 -12.66 -1.01 -2.51
CA ASP A 79 -12.38 -2.01 -3.56
C ASP A 79 -10.87 -2.32 -3.62
N ALA A 80 -10.02 -1.29 -3.54
CA ALA A 80 -8.58 -1.47 -3.47
C ALA A 80 -8.12 -2.20 -2.21
N ALA A 81 -8.72 -1.89 -1.06
CA ALA A 81 -8.45 -2.62 0.18
C ALA A 81 -8.78 -4.12 0.05
N ASN A 82 -9.89 -4.45 -0.62
CA ASN A 82 -10.30 -5.83 -0.83
C ASN A 82 -9.37 -6.53 -1.83
N ALA A 83 -9.01 -5.89 -2.95
CA ALA A 83 -8.06 -6.45 -3.92
C ALA A 83 -6.71 -6.80 -3.27
N ILE A 84 -6.16 -5.91 -2.43
CA ILE A 84 -4.91 -6.18 -1.67
C ILE A 84 -5.12 -7.36 -0.71
N GLN A 85 -6.22 -7.39 0.03
CA GLN A 85 -6.49 -8.44 1.01
C GLN A 85 -6.72 -9.82 0.36
N ASP A 86 -7.46 -9.86 -0.74
CA ASP A 86 -7.76 -11.09 -1.48
C ASP A 86 -6.50 -11.65 -2.13
N ALA A 87 -5.68 -10.78 -2.74
CA ALA A 87 -4.38 -11.16 -3.28
C ALA A 87 -3.45 -11.70 -2.18
N ALA A 88 -3.36 -11.02 -1.02
CA ALA A 88 -2.57 -11.51 0.11
C ALA A 88 -3.06 -12.87 0.64
N THR A 89 -4.38 -13.12 0.59
CA THR A 89 -4.97 -14.39 1.02
C THR A 89 -4.62 -15.53 0.06
N SER A 90 -4.44 -15.23 -1.23
CA SER A 90 -4.14 -16.24 -2.26
C SER A 90 -2.81 -16.98 -2.05
N PHE A 91 -1.87 -16.41 -1.29
CA PHE A 91 -0.64 -17.10 -0.89
C PHE A 91 -0.88 -18.34 0.00
N GLY A 92 -2.04 -18.46 0.65
CA GLY A 92 -2.41 -19.63 1.46
C GLY A 92 -1.60 -19.80 2.76
N ILE A 93 -0.90 -18.76 3.21
CA ILE A 93 -0.09 -18.75 4.44
C ILE A 93 -0.43 -17.53 5.31
N SER A 94 -0.19 -17.61 6.62
CA SER A 94 -0.66 -16.58 7.57
C SER A 94 0.10 -15.25 7.53
N PHE A 95 1.40 -15.28 7.22
CA PHE A 95 2.27 -14.10 7.24
C PHE A 95 3.18 -14.09 5.99
N PRO A 96 2.62 -14.00 4.77
CA PRO A 96 3.40 -14.03 3.53
C PRO A 96 4.45 -12.91 3.44
N GLU A 97 4.24 -11.79 4.13
CA GLU A 97 5.20 -10.70 4.25
C GLU A 97 6.51 -11.13 4.94
N ARG A 98 6.52 -12.23 5.72
CA ARG A 98 7.68 -12.71 6.47
C ARG A 98 8.45 -13.84 5.79
N ASP A 99 7.90 -14.39 4.70
CA ASP A 99 8.50 -15.52 3.98
C ASP A 99 8.63 -15.17 2.49
N SER A 100 9.67 -14.39 2.16
CA SER A 100 9.94 -13.98 0.78
C SER A 100 10.21 -15.16 -0.15
N LYS A 101 10.72 -16.28 0.37
CA LYS A 101 10.94 -17.48 -0.42
C LYS A 101 9.61 -18.07 -0.89
N LEU A 102 8.69 -18.37 0.03
CA LEU A 102 7.38 -18.93 -0.32
C LEU A 102 6.57 -17.97 -1.20
N ARG A 103 6.65 -16.67 -0.91
CA ARG A 103 6.01 -15.64 -1.71
C ARG A 103 6.54 -15.65 -3.15
N ASN A 104 7.85 -15.64 -3.35
CA ASN A 104 8.47 -15.67 -4.68
C ASN A 104 8.20 -16.99 -5.42
N GLU A 105 8.20 -18.13 -4.73
CA GLU A 105 7.82 -19.42 -5.32
C GLU A 105 6.36 -19.41 -5.82
N PHE A 106 5.43 -18.81 -5.05
CA PHE A 106 4.06 -18.61 -5.49
C PHE A 106 3.99 -17.66 -6.69
N MET A 107 4.67 -16.51 -6.62
CA MET A 107 4.68 -15.50 -7.69
C MET A 107 5.20 -16.09 -9.00
N GLU A 108 6.34 -16.80 -8.98
CA GLU A 108 6.91 -17.45 -10.15
C GLU A 108 5.95 -18.51 -10.73
N LYS A 109 5.33 -19.32 -9.87
CA LYS A 109 4.37 -20.34 -10.32
C LYS A 109 3.13 -19.72 -10.98
N GLN A 110 2.61 -18.61 -10.46
CA GLN A 110 1.36 -18.02 -10.95
C GLN A 110 1.57 -17.04 -12.10
N PHE A 111 2.60 -16.21 -12.02
CA PHE A 111 2.80 -15.02 -12.87
C PHE A 111 4.17 -14.98 -13.57
N GLY A 112 5.03 -15.99 -13.36
CA GLY A 112 6.31 -16.13 -14.06
C GLY A 112 6.15 -16.39 -15.56
N ALA A 113 7.27 -16.59 -16.25
CA ALA A 113 7.29 -16.74 -17.72
C ALA A 113 6.39 -17.88 -18.24
N ASP A 114 6.32 -18.96 -17.46
CA ASP A 114 5.46 -20.13 -17.72
C ASP A 114 4.31 -20.23 -16.69
N GLY A 115 3.89 -19.09 -16.14
CA GLY A 115 2.91 -19.00 -15.06
C GLY A 115 1.58 -19.70 -15.37
N ALA A 116 0.96 -20.28 -14.34
CA ALA A 116 -0.28 -21.01 -14.48
C ALA A 116 -1.53 -20.12 -14.57
N TRP A 117 -1.44 -18.86 -14.08
CA TRP A 117 -2.55 -17.89 -14.03
C TRP A 117 -3.84 -18.46 -13.40
N GLU A 118 -3.71 -19.39 -12.45
CA GLU A 118 -4.84 -20.01 -11.74
C GLU A 118 -5.50 -19.02 -10.79
N VAL A 119 -4.70 -18.08 -10.28
CA VAL A 119 -5.15 -16.94 -9.48
C VAL A 119 -5.15 -15.70 -10.36
N GLN A 120 -6.27 -14.98 -10.35
CA GLN A 120 -6.37 -13.65 -10.95
C GLN A 120 -6.49 -12.62 -9.85
N TRP A 121 -5.55 -11.69 -9.83
CA TRP A 121 -5.63 -10.52 -8.97
C TRP A 121 -6.33 -9.39 -9.70
N ASP A 122 -7.14 -8.63 -8.96
CA ASP A 122 -7.84 -7.49 -9.51
C ASP A 122 -6.85 -6.34 -9.73
N ASP A 123 -6.67 -5.95 -10.99
CA ASP A 123 -5.81 -4.83 -11.37
C ASP A 123 -6.52 -3.48 -11.24
N ALA A 124 -7.77 -3.44 -10.75
CA ALA A 124 -8.53 -2.20 -10.58
C ALA A 124 -7.89 -1.19 -9.62
N VAL A 125 -6.89 -1.59 -8.83
CA VAL A 125 -6.10 -0.68 -7.97
C VAL A 125 -5.00 0.04 -8.75
N CYS A 126 -4.46 -0.61 -9.78
CA CYS A 126 -3.39 -0.07 -10.60
C CYS A 126 -3.90 1.10 -11.43
N GLY A 127 -3.32 2.30 -11.22
CA GLY A 127 -3.74 3.51 -11.90
C GLY A 127 -5.07 4.08 -11.40
N ASP A 128 -5.61 3.62 -10.26
CA ASP A 128 -6.85 4.18 -9.72
C ASP A 128 -6.63 5.55 -9.08
N GLU A 129 -6.81 6.60 -9.88
CA GLU A 129 -6.73 8.00 -9.43
C GLU A 129 -7.66 8.35 -8.26
N ARG A 130 -8.72 7.54 -8.04
CA ARG A 130 -9.63 7.72 -6.89
C ARG A 130 -8.89 7.48 -5.58
N VAL A 131 -7.85 6.63 -5.54
CA VAL A 131 -7.04 6.40 -4.34
C VAL A 131 -6.39 7.70 -3.87
N TRP A 132 -5.74 8.43 -4.78
CA TRP A 132 -5.10 9.71 -4.48
C TRP A 132 -6.11 10.77 -4.05
N SER A 133 -7.26 10.84 -4.74
CA SER A 133 -8.36 11.75 -4.39
C SER A 133 -8.98 11.41 -3.02
N ASN A 134 -9.09 10.13 -2.68
CA ASN A 134 -9.60 9.66 -1.40
C ASN A 134 -8.64 9.94 -0.26
N LEU A 135 -7.34 9.71 -0.47
CA LEU A 135 -6.30 10.06 0.49
C LEU A 135 -6.30 11.55 0.80
N GLU A 136 -6.39 12.40 -0.23
CA GLU A 136 -6.47 13.86 -0.05
C GLU A 136 -7.70 14.27 0.77
N LYS A 137 -8.89 13.77 0.41
CA LYS A 137 -10.14 14.04 1.14
C LYS A 137 -10.04 13.58 2.60
N TRP A 138 -9.44 12.41 2.83
CA TRP A 138 -9.24 11.86 4.16
C TRP A 138 -8.29 12.72 5.00
N ILE A 139 -7.17 13.17 4.42
CA ILE A 139 -6.24 14.12 5.05
C ILE A 139 -7.02 15.39 5.43
N ARG A 140 -7.68 16.05 4.47
CA ARG A 140 -8.42 17.29 4.73
C ARG A 140 -9.48 17.15 5.84
N SER A 141 -10.11 15.99 5.94
CA SER A 141 -11.21 15.74 6.89
C SER A 141 -10.74 15.31 8.28
N ASN A 142 -9.59 14.65 8.39
CA ASN A 142 -9.15 14.01 9.64
C ASN A 142 -7.90 14.63 10.26
N THR A 143 -7.28 15.63 9.64
CA THR A 143 -5.96 16.08 10.07
C THR A 143 -5.86 17.56 10.42
N GLY A 144 -6.92 18.35 10.39
CA GLY A 144 -6.86 19.77 10.81
C GLY A 144 -5.64 20.53 10.25
N ASN A 145 -4.85 21.18 11.12
CA ASN A 145 -3.59 21.85 10.78
C ASN A 145 -2.35 20.91 10.74
N THR A 146 -2.49 19.59 10.93
CA THR A 146 -1.36 18.66 11.07
C THR A 146 -0.45 18.58 9.83
N PHE A 147 -0.98 18.91 8.65
CA PHE A 147 -0.24 18.98 7.38
C PHE A 147 -0.36 20.36 6.71
N LYS A 148 -0.67 21.42 7.48
CA LYS A 148 -0.73 22.80 6.99
C LYS A 148 0.52 23.59 7.36
#